data_AF-A0A934YLI5-F1
#
_entry.id   AF-A0A934YLI5-F1
#
_cell.length_a   1.000
_cell.length_b   1.000
_cell.length_c   1.000
_cell.angle_alpha   90.00
_cell.angle_beta   90.00
_cell.angle_gamma   90.00
#
_symmetry.space_group_name_H-M   'P 1'
#
loop_
_entity.id
_entity.type
_entity.pdbx_description
1 polymer ?
#
loop_
_entity_poly.entity_id
_entity_poly.type
_entity_poly.pdbx_seq_one_letter_code
_entity_poly.pdbx_strand_id
1 'polypeptide(L)'
;MAKANPGTVQDVLFAQFLAPLVLGGPMTLHKPIGGATALAMEGDRPFADPDLGSHVQLARARVARSLAPIDRLEAISAHEWALAAVLNDLVQSTHPGFDAVLRRSSPGKLLAVLDATLARIPNPRSVGESLSRHTLFSRVLEVSRTDVTLAWWTGKQTFLGTEPPARLKAWPELRRVEETRLPRGLVELPASGGVVSGTAFLGTLSTFFERTPLTDLATLDRKEPAFQWMPGTLGLVGSRGGRTLALRAIARRPTTSADEALGAATRRLAEGRQWQGLGVALDLLGEHILARAVQAMSRGGDAVPVAPDKDGSAGGFTRSVGAFAARRLVATSGGGLDAAGRQRVLALLGPAAESGAARTLAELLAG
;
A
#
# COMPACT_ATOMS: atom_id res chain seq x y z
N MET A 1 17.18 -33.24 1.10
CA MET A 1 17.46 -31.84 1.51
C MET A 1 16.99 -31.68 2.95
N ALA A 2 17.84 -31.21 3.86
CA ALA A 2 17.44 -30.91 5.23
C ALA A 2 16.32 -29.85 5.20
N LYS A 3 15.25 -30.05 5.98
CA LYS A 3 14.20 -29.05 6.13
C LYS A 3 14.82 -27.81 6.78
N ALA A 4 14.67 -26.64 6.15
CA ALA A 4 15.15 -25.39 6.72
C ALA A 4 14.46 -25.17 8.08
N ASN A 5 15.24 -24.84 9.11
CA ASN A 5 14.70 -24.47 10.41
C ASN A 5 14.00 -23.10 10.28
N PRO A 6 12.67 -23.00 10.46
CA PRO A 6 11.94 -21.74 10.31
C PRO A 6 12.51 -20.61 11.17
N GLY A 7 13.02 -20.93 12.37
CA GLY A 7 13.62 -19.93 13.25
C GLY A 7 14.88 -19.30 12.65
N THR A 8 15.81 -20.11 12.12
CA THR A 8 17.00 -19.58 11.47
C THR A 8 16.66 -18.75 10.22
N VAL A 9 15.66 -19.17 9.45
CA VAL A 9 15.17 -18.40 8.29
C VAL A 9 14.58 -17.06 8.73
N GLN A 10 13.81 -17.06 9.82
CA GLN A 10 13.19 -15.86 10.39
C GLN A 10 14.25 -14.86 10.88
N ASP A 11 15.32 -15.32 11.54
CA ASP A 11 16.41 -14.47 12.02
C ASP A 11 17.13 -13.77 10.86
N VAL A 12 17.41 -14.52 9.79
CA VAL A 12 18.06 -13.98 8.59
C VAL A 12 17.12 -13.04 7.83
N LEU A 13 15.86 -13.42 7.64
CA LEU A 13 14.82 -12.58 7.02
C LEU A 13 14.66 -11.26 7.77
N PHE A 14 14.70 -11.30 9.11
CA PHE A 14 14.63 -10.10 9.93
C PHE A 14 15.79 -9.16 9.66
N ALA A 15 17.02 -9.64 9.83
CA ALA A 15 18.22 -8.81 9.77
C ALA A 15 18.49 -8.27 8.36
N GLN A 16 18.24 -9.06 7.32
CA GLN A 16 18.64 -8.74 5.95
C GLN A 16 17.55 -8.06 5.13
N PHE A 17 16.27 -8.23 5.49
CA PHE A 17 15.16 -7.78 4.68
C PHE A 17 14.15 -6.94 5.46
N LEU A 18 13.53 -7.49 6.52
CA LEU A 18 12.44 -6.82 7.22
C LEU A 18 12.91 -5.59 8.01
N ALA A 19 14.04 -5.68 8.74
CA ALA A 19 14.56 -4.56 9.49
C ALA A 19 14.99 -3.40 8.56
N PRO A 20 15.75 -3.61 7.47
CA PRO A 20 16.03 -2.53 6.52
C PRO A 20 14.79 -2.00 5.79
N LEU A 21 13.75 -2.82 5.57
CA LEU A 21 12.48 -2.33 5.03
C LEU A 21 11.82 -1.30 5.96
N VAL A 22 11.82 -1.56 7.28
CA VAL A 22 11.23 -0.65 8.27
C VAL A 22 12.11 0.56 8.52
N LEU A 23 13.40 0.34 8.80
CA LEU A 23 14.37 1.37 9.16
C LEU A 23 14.81 2.22 7.96
N GLY A 24 14.74 1.64 6.77
CA GLY A 24 15.42 2.15 5.57
C GLY A 24 16.87 1.68 5.55
N GLY A 25 17.35 1.32 4.37
CA GLY A 25 18.72 0.88 4.17
C GLY A 25 18.86 -0.16 3.09
N PRO A 26 20.09 -0.66 2.87
CA PRO A 26 20.34 -1.73 1.92
C PRO A 26 19.66 -3.03 2.39
N MET A 27 18.95 -3.69 1.47
CA MET A 27 18.32 -4.98 1.70
C MET A 27 19.10 -6.07 1.00
N THR A 28 19.20 -7.24 1.64
CA THR A 28 19.67 -8.48 1.00
C THR A 28 18.53 -9.47 0.99
N LEU A 29 18.16 -9.94 -0.19
CA LEU A 29 17.07 -10.91 -0.35
C LEU A 29 17.54 -12.30 0.06
N HIS A 30 16.71 -13.00 0.81
CA HIS A 30 16.92 -14.40 1.09
C HIS A 30 16.53 -15.24 -0.14
N LYS A 31 17.06 -16.47 -0.24
CA LYS A 31 16.56 -17.45 -1.22
C LYS A 31 15.04 -17.65 -1.02
N PRO A 32 14.29 -18.04 -2.07
CA PRO A 32 12.85 -18.27 -1.93
C PRO A 32 12.52 -19.14 -0.71
N ILE A 33 11.74 -18.60 0.22
CA ILE A 33 11.41 -19.19 1.51
C ILE A 33 10.31 -20.25 1.34
N GLY A 34 9.32 -19.95 0.50
CA GLY A 34 8.20 -20.82 0.20
C GLY A 34 7.12 -20.86 1.29
N GLY A 35 5.90 -21.22 0.88
CA GLY A 35 4.71 -21.12 1.73
C GLY A 35 4.73 -21.98 2.99
N ALA A 36 5.27 -23.20 2.93
CA ALA A 36 5.31 -24.08 4.09
C ALA A 36 6.19 -23.52 5.22
N THR A 37 7.37 -22.98 4.86
CA THR A 37 8.28 -22.34 5.82
C THR A 37 7.69 -21.03 6.34
N ALA A 38 7.13 -20.20 5.45
CA ALA A 38 6.52 -18.93 5.82
C ALA A 38 5.38 -19.10 6.84
N LEU A 39 4.51 -20.09 6.64
CA LEU A 39 3.39 -20.39 7.55
C LEU A 39 3.80 -21.11 8.84
N ALA A 40 5.03 -21.60 8.92
CA ALA A 40 5.59 -22.23 10.11
C ALA A 40 6.41 -21.26 10.98
N MET A 41 6.53 -19.98 10.59
CA MET A 41 7.21 -18.95 11.38
C MET A 41 6.42 -18.64 12.66
N GLU A 42 7.16 -18.43 13.75
CA GLU A 42 6.57 -18.23 15.07
C GLU A 42 6.44 -16.74 15.39
N GLY A 43 5.28 -16.36 15.93
CA GLY A 43 5.06 -15.04 16.52
C GLY A 43 5.76 -14.92 17.88
N ASP A 44 5.99 -13.68 18.33
CA ASP A 44 6.49 -13.36 19.67
C ASP A 44 7.86 -13.96 20.03
N ARG A 45 8.60 -14.46 19.04
CA ARG A 45 9.96 -14.95 19.22
C ARG A 45 10.92 -13.79 19.53
N PRO A 46 11.84 -13.93 20.51
CA PRO A 46 12.89 -12.94 20.74
C PRO A 46 13.74 -12.73 19.49
N PHE A 47 14.12 -11.48 19.23
CA PHE A 47 15.04 -11.17 18.15
C PHE A 47 16.44 -11.73 18.46
N ALA A 48 17.07 -12.33 17.45
CA ALA A 48 18.47 -12.79 17.57
C ALA A 48 19.44 -11.62 17.87
N ASP A 49 19.13 -10.43 17.36
CA ASP A 49 19.78 -9.16 17.69
C ASP A 49 18.77 -8.26 18.43
N PRO A 50 18.87 -8.14 19.77
CA PRO A 50 17.96 -7.33 20.57
C PRO A 50 18.02 -5.83 20.28
N ASP A 51 19.17 -5.30 19.88
CA ASP A 51 19.37 -3.88 19.61
C ASP A 51 18.70 -3.50 18.28
N LEU A 52 18.92 -4.30 17.24
CA LEU A 52 18.21 -4.15 15.98
C LEU A 52 16.69 -4.31 16.16
N GLY A 53 16.28 -5.30 16.96
CA GLY A 53 14.90 -5.49 17.40
C GLY A 53 14.29 -4.23 18.01
N SER A 54 15.01 -3.61 18.94
CA SER A 54 14.58 -2.39 19.63
C SER A 54 14.46 -1.20 18.68
N HIS A 55 15.41 -1.02 17.75
CA HIS A 55 15.31 0.02 16.71
C HIS A 55 14.10 -0.18 15.80
N VAL A 56 13.82 -1.40 15.38
CA VAL A 56 12.64 -1.71 14.56
C VAL A 56 11.36 -1.40 15.34
N GLN A 57 11.25 -1.79 16.61
CA GLN A 57 10.06 -1.49 17.41
C GLN A 57 9.85 0.02 17.60
N LEU A 58 10.93 0.78 17.82
CA LEU A 58 10.86 2.23 17.91
C LEU A 58 10.40 2.87 16.58
N ALA A 59 10.91 2.39 15.44
CA ALA A 59 10.50 2.87 14.13
C ALA A 59 9.02 2.53 13.84
N ARG A 60 8.58 1.31 14.15
CA ARG A 60 7.17 0.90 14.06
C ARG A 60 6.28 1.82 14.90
N ALA A 61 6.67 2.08 16.14
CA ALA A 61 5.92 2.98 17.04
C ALA A 61 5.84 4.42 16.47
N ARG A 62 6.89 4.94 15.83
CA ARG A 62 6.86 6.25 15.16
C ARG A 62 5.89 6.27 13.99
N VAL A 63 5.87 5.24 13.15
CA VAL A 63 4.90 5.12 12.05
C VAL A 63 3.47 5.06 12.60
N ALA A 64 3.24 4.25 13.62
CA ALA A 64 1.96 4.15 14.30
C ALA A 64 1.48 5.49 14.89
N ARG A 65 2.36 6.23 15.59
CA ARG A 65 2.07 7.56 16.17
C ARG A 65 1.64 8.58 15.13
N SER A 66 2.09 8.40 13.90
CA SER A 66 1.69 9.27 12.79
C SER A 66 0.21 9.13 12.40
N LEU A 67 -0.46 8.05 12.85
CA LEU A 67 -1.86 7.73 12.57
C LEU A 67 -2.72 7.60 13.83
N ALA A 68 -2.18 7.20 14.98
CA ALA A 68 -2.92 7.07 16.22
C ALA A 68 -2.05 7.36 17.45
N PRO A 69 -2.62 7.90 18.55
CA PRO A 69 -1.89 8.16 19.78
C PRO A 69 -1.61 6.85 20.53
N ILE A 70 -0.68 6.04 20.02
CA ILE A 70 -0.26 4.77 20.62
C ILE A 70 1.23 4.77 20.85
N ASP A 71 1.64 4.22 22.00
CA ASP A 71 3.05 4.20 22.43
C ASP A 71 3.68 2.82 22.40
N ARG A 72 2.86 1.78 22.23
CA ARG A 72 3.29 0.39 22.21
C ARG A 72 2.60 -0.34 21.07
N LEU A 73 3.35 -1.23 20.44
CA LEU A 73 2.86 -2.21 19.49
C LEU A 73 3.16 -3.59 20.04
N GLU A 74 2.30 -4.54 19.68
CA GLU A 74 2.55 -5.95 19.94
C GLU A 74 3.78 -6.42 19.14
N ALA A 75 4.35 -7.54 19.58
CA ALA A 75 5.42 -8.19 18.86
C ALA A 75 4.92 -8.67 17.48
N ILE A 76 5.88 -8.98 16.61
CA ILE A 76 5.57 -9.39 15.23
C ILE A 76 4.89 -10.77 15.29
N SER A 77 3.64 -10.81 14.84
CA SER A 77 2.83 -12.02 14.81
C SER A 77 3.30 -13.00 13.73
N ALA A 78 2.90 -14.27 13.83
CA ALA A 78 3.19 -15.29 12.83
C ALA A 78 2.71 -14.90 11.42
N HIS A 79 1.55 -14.24 11.32
CA HIS A 79 1.02 -13.78 10.03
C HIS A 79 1.83 -12.64 9.42
N GLU A 80 2.38 -11.75 10.24
CA GLU A 80 3.27 -10.68 9.77
C GLU A 80 4.61 -11.23 9.29
N TRP A 81 5.16 -12.24 9.97
CA TRP A 81 6.32 -12.99 9.48
C TRP A 81 6.05 -13.67 8.14
N ALA A 82 4.90 -14.33 8.01
CA ALA A 82 4.50 -14.94 6.75
C ALA A 82 4.36 -13.89 5.63
N LEU A 83 3.81 -12.70 5.92
CA LEU A 83 3.76 -11.59 4.96
C LEU A 83 5.16 -11.09 4.59
N ALA A 84 6.09 -10.96 5.55
CA ALA A 84 7.46 -10.56 5.27
C ALA A 84 8.18 -11.58 4.36
N ALA A 85 7.96 -12.87 4.59
CA ALA A 85 8.49 -13.94 3.74
C ALA A 85 7.88 -13.90 2.32
N VAL A 86 6.56 -13.68 2.21
CA VAL A 86 5.89 -13.51 0.92
C VAL A 86 6.45 -12.31 0.17
N LEU A 87 6.68 -11.18 0.83
CA LEU A 87 7.24 -10.00 0.19
C LEU A 87 8.69 -10.24 -0.27
N ASN A 88 9.52 -10.89 0.54
CA ASN A 88 10.87 -11.31 0.12
C ASN A 88 10.81 -12.14 -1.16
N ASP A 89 9.96 -13.17 -1.18
CA ASP A 89 9.84 -14.07 -2.32
C ASP A 89 9.20 -13.40 -3.54
N LEU A 90 8.31 -12.43 -3.33
CA LEU A 90 7.73 -11.61 -4.39
C LEU A 90 8.81 -10.79 -5.08
N VAL A 91 9.65 -10.07 -4.33
CA VAL A 91 10.81 -9.35 -4.90
C VAL A 91 11.77 -10.34 -5.55
N GLN A 92 11.98 -11.50 -4.94
CA GLN A 92 12.89 -12.50 -5.49
C GLN A 92 12.38 -13.10 -6.80
N SER A 93 11.07 -13.13 -7.05
CA SER A 93 10.49 -13.58 -8.33
C SER A 93 10.95 -12.75 -9.54
N THR A 94 11.41 -11.51 -9.32
CA THR A 94 11.96 -10.63 -10.36
C THR A 94 13.47 -10.75 -10.49
N HIS A 95 14.10 -11.73 -9.83
CA HIS A 95 15.55 -11.88 -9.86
C HIS A 95 16.04 -12.30 -11.27
N PRO A 96 17.03 -11.60 -11.85
CA PRO A 96 17.50 -11.85 -13.23
C PRO A 96 18.03 -13.28 -13.47
N GLY A 97 18.55 -13.92 -12.42
CA GLY A 97 19.01 -15.31 -12.47
C GLY A 97 17.95 -16.35 -12.87
N PHE A 98 16.67 -15.97 -12.99
CA PHE A 98 15.61 -16.83 -13.53
C PHE A 98 15.54 -16.86 -15.06
N ASP A 99 16.27 -16.00 -15.79
CA ASP A 99 16.28 -15.97 -17.27
C ASP A 99 17.06 -17.15 -17.90
N ALA A 100 17.74 -17.97 -17.10
CA ALA A 100 18.34 -19.21 -17.59
C ALA A 100 17.25 -20.12 -18.21
N VAL A 101 17.52 -20.71 -19.39
CA VAL A 101 16.55 -21.48 -20.21
C VAL A 101 15.76 -22.51 -19.39
N LEU A 102 16.40 -23.19 -18.44
CA LEU A 102 15.77 -24.23 -17.59
C LEU A 102 14.96 -23.68 -16.41
N ARG A 103 15.03 -22.37 -16.13
CA ARG A 103 14.43 -21.73 -14.95
C ARG A 103 13.34 -20.71 -15.27
N ARG A 104 13.07 -20.43 -16.55
CA ARG A 104 12.09 -19.42 -17.00
C ARG A 104 10.66 -19.63 -16.48
N SER A 105 10.25 -20.86 -16.21
CA SER A 105 8.93 -21.16 -15.62
C SER A 105 8.87 -20.99 -14.09
N SER A 106 10.03 -20.85 -13.43
CA SER A 106 10.12 -20.84 -11.97
C SER A 106 9.47 -19.61 -11.32
N PRO A 107 9.57 -18.39 -11.87
CA PRO A 107 8.89 -17.23 -11.28
C PRO A 107 7.37 -17.37 -11.25
N GLY A 108 6.75 -17.90 -12.31
CA GLY A 108 5.30 -18.15 -12.33
C GLY A 108 4.87 -19.18 -11.28
N LYS A 109 5.66 -20.25 -11.12
CA LYS A 109 5.44 -21.24 -10.04
C LYS A 109 5.61 -20.63 -8.65
N LEU A 110 6.60 -19.74 -8.48
CA LEU A 110 6.81 -19.03 -7.23
C LEU A 110 5.59 -18.15 -6.91
N LEU A 111 5.12 -17.33 -7.86
CA LEU A 111 3.92 -16.50 -7.67
C LEU A 111 2.69 -17.34 -7.28
N ALA A 112 2.48 -18.49 -7.91
CA ALA A 112 1.39 -19.39 -7.52
C ALA A 112 1.51 -19.90 -6.06
N VAL A 113 2.74 -20.17 -5.59
CA VAL A 113 3.00 -20.50 -4.18
C VAL A 113 2.72 -19.30 -3.27
N LEU A 114 3.06 -18.08 -3.70
CA LEU A 114 2.78 -16.86 -2.94
C LEU A 114 1.28 -16.61 -2.82
N ASP A 115 0.52 -16.72 -3.90
CA ASP A 115 -0.93 -16.57 -3.89
C ASP A 115 -1.60 -17.61 -2.98
N ALA A 116 -1.16 -18.87 -3.05
CA ALA A 116 -1.64 -19.93 -2.15
C ALA A 116 -1.28 -19.66 -0.69
N THR A 117 -0.13 -19.03 -0.43
CA THR A 117 0.30 -18.65 0.93
C THR A 117 -0.54 -17.48 1.44
N LEU A 118 -0.74 -16.43 0.63
CA LEU A 118 -1.58 -15.27 0.94
C LEU A 118 -3.04 -15.65 1.17
N ALA A 119 -3.56 -16.66 0.47
CA ALA A 119 -4.90 -17.21 0.70
C ALA A 119 -5.06 -17.84 2.10
N ARG A 120 -3.95 -18.30 2.72
CA ARG A 120 -3.95 -18.88 4.08
C ARG A 120 -3.70 -17.84 5.17
N ILE A 121 -3.24 -16.65 4.83
CA ILE A 121 -3.07 -15.54 5.77
C ILE A 121 -4.42 -14.83 5.90
N PRO A 122 -5.04 -14.75 7.09
CA PRO A 122 -6.32 -14.09 7.26
C PRO A 122 -6.18 -12.56 7.11
N ASN A 123 -7.26 -11.92 6.70
CA ASN A 123 -7.41 -10.47 6.83
C ASN A 123 -7.28 -10.06 8.31
N PRO A 124 -6.76 -8.86 8.60
CA PRO A 124 -6.62 -8.40 9.98
C PRO A 124 -8.00 -8.34 10.66
N ARG A 125 -8.09 -8.91 11.87
CA ARG A 125 -9.35 -9.04 12.62
C ARG A 125 -9.67 -7.78 13.43
N SER A 126 -8.69 -6.90 13.61
CA SER A 126 -8.83 -5.69 14.39
C SER A 126 -8.14 -4.50 13.72
N VAL A 127 -8.52 -3.30 14.19
CA VAL A 127 -7.87 -2.04 13.83
C VAL A 127 -6.39 -2.07 14.26
N GLY A 128 -6.09 -2.67 15.41
CA GLY A 128 -4.73 -2.83 15.93
C GLY A 128 -3.85 -3.72 15.03
N GLU A 129 -4.38 -4.87 14.58
CA GLU A 129 -3.66 -5.74 13.64
C GLU A 129 -3.41 -5.04 12.29
N SER A 130 -4.39 -4.28 11.79
CA SER A 130 -4.23 -3.50 10.55
C SER A 130 -3.12 -2.44 10.68
N LEU A 131 -3.08 -1.75 11.83
CA LEU A 131 -2.04 -0.78 12.14
C LEU A 131 -0.67 -1.45 12.30
N SER A 132 -0.62 -2.59 12.99
CA SER A 132 0.60 -3.37 13.18
C SER A 132 1.22 -3.79 11.85
N ARG A 133 0.43 -4.39 10.94
CA ARG A 133 0.88 -4.73 9.58
C ARG A 133 1.35 -3.50 8.82
N HIS A 134 0.63 -2.38 8.91
CA HIS A 134 1.04 -1.14 8.27
C HIS A 134 2.40 -0.63 8.76
N THR A 135 2.70 -0.76 10.05
CA THR A 135 3.99 -0.30 10.60
C THR A 135 5.19 -1.06 10.04
N LEU A 136 5.00 -2.29 9.57
CA LEU A 136 6.04 -3.11 8.94
C LEU A 136 6.17 -2.83 7.44
N PHE A 137 5.04 -2.57 6.77
CA PHE A 137 4.97 -2.53 5.30
C PHE A 137 4.66 -1.14 4.74
N SER A 138 4.71 -0.07 5.54
CA SER A 138 4.43 1.30 5.09
C SER A 138 5.35 1.77 3.96
N ARG A 139 6.54 1.15 3.84
CA ARG A 139 7.58 1.46 2.85
C ARG A 139 7.68 0.43 1.72
N VAL A 140 6.68 -0.44 1.56
CA VAL A 140 6.73 -1.52 0.56
C VAL A 140 6.95 -1.00 -0.87
N LEU A 141 6.38 0.16 -1.22
CA LEU A 141 6.56 0.78 -2.54
C LEU A 141 7.84 1.62 -2.66
N GLU A 142 8.59 1.80 -1.58
CA GLU A 142 9.93 2.40 -1.61
C GLU A 142 11.02 1.36 -1.93
N VAL A 143 10.67 0.07 -1.93
CA VAL A 143 11.55 -1.00 -2.38
C VAL A 143 11.99 -0.73 -3.80
N SER A 144 13.29 -0.63 -4.00
CA SER A 144 13.88 -0.43 -5.31
C SER A 144 15.17 -1.24 -5.47
N ARG A 145 15.47 -1.58 -6.72
CA ARG A 145 16.73 -2.20 -7.11
C ARG A 145 17.55 -1.19 -7.90
N THR A 146 18.80 -0.97 -7.51
CA THR A 146 19.71 -0.12 -8.29
C THR A 146 20.40 -0.95 -9.36
N ASP A 147 20.13 -0.62 -10.62
CA ASP A 147 20.81 -1.21 -11.76
C ASP A 147 21.96 -0.30 -12.19
N VAL A 148 23.14 -0.87 -12.42
CA VAL A 148 24.34 -0.13 -12.81
C VAL A 148 24.67 -0.48 -14.25
N THR A 149 24.65 0.49 -15.15
CA THR A 149 25.13 0.32 -16.53
C THR A 149 26.51 0.93 -16.64
N LEU A 150 27.48 0.11 -17.05
CA LEU A 150 28.80 0.57 -17.47
C LEU A 150 28.84 0.60 -19.00
N ALA A 151 29.20 1.75 -19.57
CA ALA A 151 29.50 1.90 -20.99
C ALA A 151 30.98 2.26 -21.16
N TRP A 152 31.62 1.74 -22.20
CA TRP A 152 32.99 2.05 -22.58
C TRP A 152 33.13 1.96 -24.11
N TRP A 153 34.28 2.33 -24.66
CA TRP A 153 34.45 2.49 -26.12
C TRP A 153 34.15 1.23 -26.97
N THR A 154 34.23 0.02 -26.40
CA THR A 154 33.92 -1.24 -27.12
C THR A 154 32.56 -1.85 -26.77
N GLY A 155 31.79 -1.28 -25.85
CA GLY A 155 30.50 -1.85 -25.50
C GLY A 155 29.89 -1.33 -24.21
N LYS A 156 28.82 -2.00 -23.79
CA LYS A 156 28.12 -1.70 -22.54
C LYS A 156 27.71 -2.98 -21.83
N GLN A 157 27.65 -2.94 -20.50
CA GLN A 157 27.17 -4.03 -19.67
C GLN A 157 26.33 -3.48 -18.52
N THR A 158 25.18 -4.10 -18.27
CA THR A 158 24.28 -3.74 -17.17
C THR A 158 24.35 -4.81 -16.07
N PHE A 159 24.50 -4.34 -14.84
CA PHE A 159 24.50 -5.12 -13.61
C PHE A 159 23.21 -4.84 -12.86
N LEU A 160 22.41 -5.88 -12.64
CA LEU A 160 21.08 -5.76 -12.09
C LEU A 160 21.13 -6.02 -10.59
N GLY A 161 20.97 -4.97 -9.78
CA GLY A 161 21.04 -5.05 -8.31
C GLY A 161 22.39 -5.50 -7.73
N THR A 162 23.46 -5.48 -8.51
CA THR A 162 24.81 -5.90 -8.09
C THR A 162 25.84 -4.85 -8.51
N GLU A 163 26.86 -4.66 -7.68
CA GLU A 163 27.96 -3.74 -8.02
C GLU A 163 28.82 -4.33 -9.14
N PRO A 164 29.22 -3.53 -10.14
CA PRO A 164 30.12 -3.99 -11.18
C PRO A 164 31.50 -4.36 -10.61
N PRO A 165 32.14 -5.43 -11.12
CA PRO A 165 33.50 -5.80 -10.77
C PRO A 165 34.48 -4.63 -10.96
N ALA A 166 35.35 -4.39 -9.97
CA ALA A 166 36.32 -3.29 -9.98
C ALA A 166 37.18 -3.23 -11.27
N ARG A 167 37.54 -4.39 -11.82
CA ARG A 167 38.31 -4.50 -13.07
C ARG A 167 37.64 -3.84 -14.29
N LEU A 168 36.32 -3.75 -14.32
CA LEU A 168 35.58 -3.13 -15.42
C LEU A 168 35.52 -1.61 -15.29
N LYS A 169 35.76 -1.09 -14.08
CA LYS A 169 35.89 0.34 -13.77
C LYS A 169 37.34 0.83 -13.90
N ALA A 170 38.29 -0.07 -14.15
CA ALA A 170 39.71 0.28 -14.29
C ALA A 170 40.00 1.04 -15.59
N TRP A 171 40.93 1.98 -15.51
CA TRP A 171 41.38 2.87 -16.60
C TRP A 171 40.26 3.71 -17.22
N PRO A 172 39.53 4.50 -16.41
CA PRO A 172 38.35 5.24 -16.86
C PRO A 172 38.66 6.20 -18.02
N GLU A 173 39.82 6.86 -18.02
CA GLU A 173 40.23 7.81 -19.07
C GLU A 173 40.60 7.10 -20.39
N LEU A 174 41.37 6.01 -20.31
CA LEU A 174 41.80 5.26 -21.49
C LEU A 174 40.62 4.52 -22.15
N ARG A 175 39.68 4.03 -21.34
CA ARG A 175 38.53 3.24 -21.82
C ARG A 175 37.25 4.06 -21.96
N ARG A 176 37.25 5.33 -21.55
CA ARG A 176 36.06 6.21 -21.49
C ARG A 176 34.90 5.52 -20.79
N VAL A 177 35.13 5.08 -19.56
CA VAL A 177 34.12 4.34 -18.78
C VAL A 177 33.10 5.32 -18.21
N GLU A 178 31.85 5.19 -18.61
CA GLU A 178 30.70 5.92 -18.05
C GLU A 178 29.86 4.98 -17.18
N GLU A 179 29.54 5.42 -15.97
CA GLU A 179 28.70 4.68 -15.02
C GLU A 179 27.36 5.39 -14.83
N THR A 180 26.27 4.69 -15.13
CA THR A 180 24.91 5.18 -14.92
C THR A 180 24.20 4.29 -13.92
N ARG A 181 23.76 4.87 -12.80
CA ARG A 181 22.96 4.19 -11.77
C ARG A 181 21.48 4.52 -11.94
N LEU A 182 20.65 3.50 -12.10
CA LEU A 182 19.22 3.65 -12.35
C LEU A 182 18.44 2.91 -11.25
N PRO A 183 17.78 3.62 -10.32
CA PRO A 183 16.86 2.99 -9.39
C PRO A 183 15.61 2.50 -10.12
N ARG A 184 15.21 1.25 -9.87
CA ARG A 184 14.00 0.61 -10.38
C ARG A 184 13.07 0.29 -9.22
N GLY A 185 11.89 0.90 -9.20
CA GLY A 185 10.91 0.65 -8.14
C GLY A 185 10.31 -0.75 -8.23
N LEU A 186 9.73 -1.25 -7.13
CA LEU A 186 9.14 -2.59 -7.02
C LEU A 186 8.25 -2.99 -8.21
N VAL A 187 7.38 -2.08 -8.62
CA VAL A 187 6.41 -2.26 -9.71
C VAL A 187 7.09 -2.39 -11.09
N GLU A 188 8.26 -1.76 -11.26
CA GLU A 188 9.01 -1.75 -12.52
C GLU A 188 9.92 -2.98 -12.70
N LEU A 189 10.17 -3.72 -11.62
CA LEU A 189 11.11 -4.84 -11.62
C LEU A 189 10.76 -5.95 -12.63
N PRO A 190 9.50 -6.36 -12.82
CA PRO A 190 9.14 -7.35 -13.85
C PRO A 190 9.56 -6.92 -15.27
N ALA A 191 9.42 -5.64 -15.59
CA ALA A 191 9.78 -5.09 -16.91
C ALA A 191 11.28 -4.76 -17.04
N SER A 192 11.97 -4.60 -15.91
CA SER A 192 13.38 -4.19 -15.85
C SER A 192 14.30 -5.40 -15.65
N GLY A 193 14.31 -6.34 -16.59
CA GLY A 193 15.19 -7.52 -16.52
C GLY A 193 14.68 -8.67 -15.64
N GLY A 194 13.43 -8.61 -15.19
CA GLY A 194 12.68 -9.78 -14.74
C GLY A 194 12.14 -10.58 -15.94
N VAL A 195 11.93 -11.89 -15.76
CA VAL A 195 11.25 -12.75 -16.74
C VAL A 195 9.84 -13.14 -16.29
N VAL A 196 9.40 -12.61 -15.15
CA VAL A 196 8.05 -12.85 -14.60
C VAL A 196 7.02 -12.01 -15.34
N SER A 197 5.81 -12.56 -15.53
CA SER A 197 4.71 -11.79 -16.11
C SER A 197 4.37 -10.60 -15.20
N GLY A 198 4.43 -9.38 -15.74
CA GLY A 198 4.06 -8.16 -15.02
C GLY A 198 2.64 -8.22 -14.49
N THR A 199 1.69 -8.70 -15.28
CA THR A 199 0.28 -8.86 -14.86
C THR A 199 0.14 -9.83 -13.68
N ALA A 200 0.84 -10.98 -13.73
CA ALA A 200 0.80 -11.94 -12.63
C ALA A 200 1.44 -11.37 -11.35
N PHE A 201 2.58 -10.68 -11.49
CA PHE A 201 3.26 -10.02 -10.39
C PHE A 201 2.39 -8.96 -9.72
N LEU A 202 1.75 -8.08 -10.51
CA LEU A 202 0.83 -7.06 -10.00
C LEU A 202 -0.43 -7.68 -9.37
N GLY A 203 -0.91 -8.80 -9.89
CA GLY A 203 -1.97 -9.60 -9.28
C GLY A 203 -1.60 -10.07 -7.88
N THR A 204 -0.45 -10.73 -7.72
CA THR A 204 0.05 -11.16 -6.41
C THR A 204 0.31 -9.98 -5.47
N LEU A 205 0.86 -8.87 -5.97
CA LEU A 205 1.05 -7.65 -5.17
C LEU A 205 -0.29 -7.04 -4.72
N SER A 206 -1.33 -7.10 -5.55
CA SER A 206 -2.69 -6.69 -5.16
C SER A 206 -3.24 -7.57 -4.04
N THR A 207 -3.04 -8.90 -4.11
CA THR A 207 -3.42 -9.84 -3.03
C THR A 207 -2.63 -9.57 -1.75
N PHE A 208 -1.35 -9.18 -1.85
CA PHE A 208 -0.56 -8.75 -0.69
C PHE A 208 -1.19 -7.50 -0.03
N PHE A 209 -1.57 -6.49 -0.82
CA PHE A 209 -2.22 -5.29 -0.30
C PHE A 209 -3.56 -5.57 0.37
N GLU A 210 -4.34 -6.55 -0.12
CA GLU A 210 -5.56 -7.00 0.55
C GLU A 210 -5.29 -7.48 1.99
N ARG A 211 -4.13 -8.11 2.24
CA ARG A 211 -3.71 -8.54 3.58
C ARG A 211 -3.09 -7.42 4.41
N THR A 212 -2.83 -6.25 3.82
CA THR A 212 -2.31 -5.05 4.51
C THR A 212 -3.20 -3.83 4.22
N PRO A 213 -4.49 -3.84 4.61
CA PRO A 213 -5.48 -2.88 4.12
C PRO A 213 -5.17 -1.42 4.46
N LEU A 214 -4.53 -1.16 5.60
CA LEU A 214 -4.13 0.21 5.94
C LEU A 214 -2.93 0.69 5.09
N THR A 215 -2.01 -0.19 4.70
CA THR A 215 -0.95 0.13 3.72
C THR A 215 -1.54 0.38 2.34
N ASP A 216 -2.54 -0.41 1.94
CA ASP A 216 -3.25 -0.23 0.68
C ASP A 216 -3.89 1.17 0.60
N LEU A 217 -4.62 1.57 1.65
CA LEU A 217 -5.21 2.92 1.76
C LEU A 217 -4.14 4.03 1.86
N ALA A 218 -3.06 3.81 2.62
CA ALA A 218 -1.97 4.78 2.76
C ALA A 218 -1.18 5.01 1.46
N THR A 219 -1.37 4.15 0.46
CA THR A 219 -0.72 4.21 -0.86
C THR A 219 -1.74 4.21 -1.99
N LEU A 220 -2.99 4.63 -1.73
CA LEU A 220 -4.09 4.48 -2.68
C LEU A 220 -3.92 5.28 -3.97
N ASP A 221 -3.07 6.31 -3.95
CA ASP A 221 -2.73 7.16 -5.10
C ASP A 221 -1.63 6.56 -6.00
N ARG A 222 -1.17 5.34 -5.72
CA ARG A 222 -0.26 4.60 -6.59
C ARG A 222 -0.94 4.29 -7.93
N LYS A 223 -0.13 4.28 -9.00
CA LYS A 223 -0.60 3.92 -10.35
C LYS A 223 -0.89 2.42 -10.48
N GLU A 224 0.01 1.59 -9.95
CA GLU A 224 -0.05 0.13 -10.10
C GLU A 224 0.39 -0.60 -8.82
N PRO A 225 -0.28 -1.71 -8.44
CA PRO A 225 -1.65 -2.04 -8.85
C PRO A 225 -2.60 -0.94 -8.37
N ALA A 226 -3.52 -0.46 -9.22
CA ALA A 226 -4.45 0.59 -8.83
C ALA A 226 -5.28 0.19 -7.60
N PHE A 227 -5.58 1.15 -6.73
CA PHE A 227 -6.41 0.91 -5.55
C PHE A 227 -7.79 0.37 -5.92
N GLN A 228 -8.25 -0.62 -5.17
CA GLN A 228 -9.58 -1.21 -5.31
C GLN A 228 -10.17 -1.48 -3.92
N TRP A 229 -11.49 -1.37 -3.81
CA TRP A 229 -12.17 -1.81 -2.60
C TRP A 229 -12.13 -3.33 -2.52
N MET A 230 -11.42 -3.84 -1.53
CA MET A 230 -11.24 -5.26 -1.27
C MET A 230 -11.86 -5.60 0.09
N PRO A 231 -12.19 -6.87 0.37
CA PRO A 231 -12.78 -7.25 1.65
C PRO A 231 -11.97 -6.78 2.87
N GLY A 232 -10.64 -6.77 2.79
CA GLY A 232 -9.77 -6.27 3.85
C GLY A 232 -9.91 -4.76 4.09
N THR A 233 -9.95 -3.94 3.03
CA THR A 233 -10.09 -2.48 3.16
C THR A 233 -11.49 -2.08 3.59
N LEU A 234 -12.51 -2.74 3.03
CA LEU A 234 -13.92 -2.58 3.46
C LEU A 234 -14.11 -3.02 4.92
N GLY A 235 -13.54 -4.15 5.33
CA GLY A 235 -13.60 -4.61 6.72
C GLY A 235 -12.96 -3.63 7.70
N LEU A 236 -11.80 -3.06 7.35
CA LEU A 236 -11.15 -2.03 8.15
C LEU A 236 -12.04 -0.78 8.30
N VAL A 237 -12.48 -0.21 7.18
CA VAL A 237 -13.29 1.03 7.16
C VAL A 237 -14.77 0.80 7.51
N GLY A 238 -15.19 -0.44 7.74
CA GLY A 238 -16.50 -0.74 8.31
C GLY A 238 -16.60 -0.36 9.80
N SER A 239 -15.47 -0.26 10.50
CA SER A 239 -15.42 0.16 11.90
C SER A 239 -15.05 1.64 12.04
N ARG A 240 -15.60 2.32 13.06
CA ARG A 240 -15.26 3.75 13.34
C ARG A 240 -13.76 3.96 13.56
N GLY A 241 -13.11 3.06 14.31
CA GLY A 241 -11.67 3.13 14.57
C GLY A 241 -10.85 2.96 13.29
N GLY A 242 -11.22 2.02 12.43
CA GLY A 242 -10.55 1.81 11.15
C GLY A 242 -10.78 2.94 10.15
N ARG A 243 -12.00 3.52 10.07
CA ARG A 243 -12.25 4.74 9.29
C ARG A 243 -11.37 5.89 9.76
N THR A 244 -11.25 6.10 11.07
CA THR A 244 -10.41 7.14 11.63
C THR A 244 -8.94 6.97 11.20
N LEU A 245 -8.40 5.75 11.25
CA LEU A 245 -7.04 5.47 10.75
C LEU A 245 -6.93 5.69 9.24
N ALA A 246 -7.89 5.20 8.47
CA ALA A 246 -7.92 5.35 7.02
C ALA A 246 -7.93 6.83 6.62
N LEU A 247 -8.80 7.65 7.21
CA LEU A 247 -8.87 9.09 6.93
C LEU A 247 -7.56 9.79 7.27
N ARG A 248 -6.89 9.44 8.37
CA ARG A 248 -5.58 9.99 8.72
C ARG A 248 -4.50 9.56 7.73
N ALA A 249 -4.53 8.32 7.25
CA ALA A 249 -3.61 7.86 6.22
C ALA A 249 -3.84 8.58 4.88
N ILE A 250 -5.10 8.73 4.47
CA ILE A 250 -5.53 9.42 3.24
C ILE A 250 -5.16 10.90 3.29
N ALA A 251 -5.33 11.56 4.44
CA ALA A 251 -5.01 12.98 4.62
C ALA A 251 -3.51 13.30 4.41
N ARG A 252 -2.64 12.28 4.40
CA ARG A 252 -1.20 12.43 4.11
C ARG A 252 -0.89 12.34 2.61
N ARG A 253 -1.90 12.11 1.76
CA ARG A 253 -1.76 12.01 0.30
C ARG A 253 -2.19 13.30 -0.39
N PRO A 254 -1.67 13.57 -1.60
CA PRO A 254 -2.19 14.65 -2.44
C PRO A 254 -3.71 14.47 -2.66
N THR A 255 -4.48 15.50 -2.32
CA THR A 255 -5.94 15.42 -2.30
C THR A 255 -6.54 15.02 -3.65
N THR A 256 -6.02 15.58 -4.75
CA THR A 256 -6.51 15.28 -6.10
C THR A 256 -6.33 13.80 -6.44
N SER A 257 -5.13 13.26 -6.24
CA SER A 257 -4.83 11.86 -6.53
C SER A 257 -5.60 10.91 -5.62
N ALA A 258 -5.80 11.30 -4.36
CA ALA A 258 -6.61 10.52 -3.43
C ALA A 258 -8.08 10.46 -3.85
N ASP A 259 -8.67 11.61 -4.23
CA ASP A 259 -10.04 11.69 -4.71
C ASP A 259 -10.20 10.88 -6.01
N GLU A 260 -9.22 10.91 -6.93
CA GLU A 260 -9.26 10.12 -8.16
C GLU A 260 -9.29 8.61 -7.89
N ALA A 261 -8.37 8.11 -7.06
CA ALA A 261 -8.28 6.68 -6.77
C ALA A 261 -9.51 6.17 -5.99
N LEU A 262 -9.97 6.92 -4.99
CA LEU A 262 -11.19 6.61 -4.25
C LEU A 262 -12.43 6.58 -5.18
N GLY A 263 -12.49 7.51 -6.13
CA GLY A 263 -13.63 7.64 -7.03
C GLY A 263 -13.68 6.52 -8.04
N ALA A 264 -12.53 6.17 -8.62
CA ALA A 264 -12.41 5.05 -9.54
C ALA A 264 -12.79 3.72 -8.86
N ALA A 265 -12.28 3.49 -7.64
CA ALA A 265 -12.62 2.29 -6.88
C ALA A 265 -14.11 2.23 -6.49
N THR A 266 -14.68 3.35 -6.02
CA THR A 266 -16.08 3.40 -5.59
C THR A 266 -17.06 3.26 -6.77
N ARG A 267 -16.72 3.83 -7.92
CA ARG A 267 -17.51 3.66 -9.15
C ARG A 267 -17.60 2.18 -9.56
N ARG A 268 -16.50 1.43 -9.48
CA ARG A 268 -16.48 -0.02 -9.76
C ARG A 268 -17.40 -0.81 -8.82
N LEU A 269 -17.50 -0.43 -7.54
CA LEU A 269 -18.46 -1.07 -6.61
C LEU A 269 -19.90 -0.84 -7.05
N ALA A 270 -20.23 0.39 -7.45
CA ALA A 270 -21.57 0.76 -7.91
C ALA A 270 -21.94 0.04 -9.22
N GLU A 271 -21.03 0.04 -10.20
CA GLU A 271 -21.21 -0.67 -11.48
C GLU A 271 -21.36 -2.19 -11.26
N GLY A 272 -20.58 -2.76 -10.34
CA GLY A 272 -20.66 -4.16 -9.95
C GLY A 272 -21.83 -4.51 -9.02
N ARG A 273 -22.70 -3.54 -8.68
CA ARG A 273 -23.86 -3.70 -7.77
C ARG A 273 -23.50 -4.30 -6.41
N GLN A 274 -22.31 -3.97 -5.90
CA GLN A 274 -21.82 -4.45 -4.61
C GLN A 274 -22.31 -3.55 -3.46
N TRP A 275 -23.62 -3.54 -3.23
CA TRP A 275 -24.31 -2.54 -2.38
C TRP A 275 -23.78 -2.47 -0.94
N GLN A 276 -23.47 -3.61 -0.33
CA GLN A 276 -22.93 -3.64 1.03
C GLN A 276 -21.56 -2.96 1.11
N GLY A 277 -20.65 -3.29 0.18
CA GLY A 277 -19.34 -2.66 0.10
C GLY A 277 -19.43 -1.18 -0.27
N LEU A 278 -20.37 -0.83 -1.16
CA LEU A 278 -20.61 0.54 -1.55
C LEU A 278 -21.04 1.39 -0.35
N GLY A 279 -22.00 0.93 0.48
CA GLY A 279 -22.40 1.66 1.68
C GLY A 279 -21.22 1.99 2.61
N VAL A 280 -20.33 1.03 2.82
CA VAL A 280 -19.11 1.21 3.63
C VAL A 280 -18.13 2.21 2.99
N ALA A 281 -17.94 2.16 1.67
CA ALA A 281 -17.13 3.14 0.96
C ALA A 281 -17.73 4.55 1.06
N LEU A 282 -19.05 4.69 0.95
CA LEU A 282 -19.76 5.96 1.05
C LEU A 282 -19.64 6.61 2.42
N ASP A 283 -19.68 5.83 3.50
CA ASP A 283 -19.40 6.34 4.85
C ASP A 283 -18.01 6.98 4.92
N LEU A 284 -16.98 6.31 4.38
CA LEU A 284 -15.63 6.87 4.36
C LEU A 284 -15.54 8.13 3.49
N LEU A 285 -16.13 8.13 2.29
CA LEU A 285 -16.14 9.31 1.42
C LEU A 285 -16.87 10.49 2.08
N GLY A 286 -17.97 10.22 2.76
CA GLY A 286 -18.72 11.20 3.55
C GLY A 286 -17.86 11.83 4.63
N GLU A 287 -17.19 11.02 5.47
CA GLU A 287 -16.28 11.52 6.50
C GLU A 287 -15.06 12.26 5.92
N HIS A 288 -14.50 11.79 4.79
CA HIS A 288 -13.38 12.45 4.09
C HIS A 288 -13.74 13.84 3.58
N ILE A 289 -14.87 13.97 2.88
CA ILE A 289 -15.34 15.26 2.35
C ILE A 289 -15.80 16.18 3.48
N LEU A 290 -16.46 15.65 4.51
CA LEU A 290 -16.85 16.42 5.69
C LEU A 290 -15.63 16.99 6.44
N ALA A 291 -14.61 16.18 6.69
CA ALA A 291 -13.38 16.62 7.37
C ALA A 291 -12.70 17.76 6.61
N ARG A 292 -12.67 17.69 5.27
CA ARG A 292 -12.13 18.76 4.42
C ARG A 292 -12.97 20.03 4.48
N ALA A 293 -14.30 19.93 4.46
CA ALA A 293 -15.18 21.08 4.58
C ALA A 293 -15.00 21.78 5.94
N VAL A 294 -14.92 21.02 7.03
CA VAL A 294 -14.66 21.55 8.39
C VAL A 294 -13.28 22.20 8.47
N GLN A 295 -12.26 21.59 7.86
CA GLN A 295 -10.92 22.17 7.81
C GLN A 295 -10.90 23.48 7.00
N ALA A 296 -11.62 23.56 5.89
CA ALA A 296 -11.74 24.77 5.09
C ALA A 296 -12.38 25.92 5.90
N MET A 297 -13.44 25.64 6.67
CA MET A 297 -14.04 26.65 7.56
C MET A 297 -13.08 27.13 8.66
N SER A 298 -12.25 26.23 9.20
CA SER A 298 -11.34 26.53 10.30
C SER A 298 -10.16 27.43 9.90
N ARG A 299 -9.83 27.50 8.60
CA ARG A 299 -8.68 28.29 8.10
C ARG A 299 -8.94 29.79 8.01
N GLY A 300 -10.17 30.26 8.25
CA GLY A 300 -10.53 31.68 8.23
C GLY A 300 -10.49 32.27 6.82
N GLY A 301 -11.65 32.45 6.20
CA GLY A 301 -11.83 33.00 4.86
C GLY A 301 -13.16 32.55 4.25
N ASP A 302 -13.52 33.10 3.09
CA ASP A 302 -14.67 32.62 2.31
C ASP A 302 -14.37 31.20 1.82
N ALA A 303 -14.82 30.22 2.59
CA ALA A 303 -14.63 28.82 2.26
C ALA A 303 -15.26 28.53 0.89
N VAL A 304 -14.45 28.05 -0.04
CA VAL A 304 -14.91 27.73 -1.40
C VAL A 304 -15.78 26.48 -1.35
N PRO A 305 -16.98 26.49 -1.95
CA PRO A 305 -17.83 25.31 -2.03
C PRO A 305 -17.11 24.13 -2.68
N VAL A 306 -17.47 22.92 -2.27
CA VAL A 306 -16.91 21.70 -2.87
C VAL A 306 -17.33 21.66 -4.34
N ALA A 307 -16.34 21.64 -5.24
CA ALA A 307 -16.60 21.66 -6.67
C ALA A 307 -17.30 20.37 -7.12
N PRO A 308 -18.45 20.45 -7.83
CA PRO A 308 -19.16 19.28 -8.35
C PRO A 308 -18.35 18.54 -9.40
N ASP A 309 -18.80 17.34 -9.75
CA ASP A 309 -18.34 16.65 -10.96
C ASP A 309 -18.86 17.40 -12.20
N LYS A 310 -17.96 18.01 -12.96
CA LYS A 310 -18.29 18.67 -14.24
C LYS A 310 -17.84 17.85 -15.46
N ASP A 311 -16.85 16.98 -15.28
CA ASP A 311 -16.14 16.34 -16.40
C ASP A 311 -16.24 14.80 -16.38
N GLY A 312 -17.06 14.23 -15.49
CA GLY A 312 -17.16 12.77 -15.31
C GLY A 312 -15.90 12.14 -14.68
N SER A 313 -14.98 12.97 -14.19
CA SER A 313 -13.71 12.56 -13.59
C SER A 313 -13.94 11.72 -12.32
N ALA A 314 -13.04 10.79 -12.04
CA ALA A 314 -13.11 9.99 -10.82
C ALA A 314 -13.03 10.88 -9.56
N GLY A 315 -12.18 11.91 -9.57
CA GLY A 315 -12.10 12.87 -8.47
C GLY A 315 -13.37 13.69 -8.26
N GLY A 316 -14.03 14.11 -9.34
CA GLY A 316 -15.34 14.77 -9.29
C GLY A 316 -16.44 13.87 -8.72
N PHE A 317 -16.42 12.59 -9.10
CA PHE A 317 -17.31 11.57 -8.56
C PHE A 317 -17.15 11.44 -7.03
N THR A 318 -15.91 11.32 -6.53
CA THR A 318 -15.62 11.27 -5.08
C THR A 318 -16.19 12.48 -4.34
N ARG A 319 -15.96 13.69 -4.87
CA ARG A 319 -16.45 14.92 -4.23
C ARG A 319 -17.97 14.98 -4.20
N SER A 320 -18.63 14.63 -5.31
CA SER A 320 -20.09 14.67 -5.43
C SER A 320 -20.77 13.67 -4.51
N VAL A 321 -20.36 12.40 -4.62
CA VAL A 321 -20.92 11.29 -3.86
C VAL A 321 -20.56 11.40 -2.37
N GLY A 322 -19.33 11.79 -2.07
CA GLY A 322 -18.90 12.08 -0.70
C GLY A 322 -19.65 13.26 -0.09
N ALA A 323 -19.92 14.34 -0.85
CA ALA A 323 -20.73 15.45 -0.36
C ALA A 323 -22.18 15.04 -0.06
N PHE A 324 -22.77 14.19 -0.89
CA PHE A 324 -24.08 13.58 -0.63
C PHE A 324 -24.08 12.77 0.67
N ALA A 325 -23.12 11.85 0.82
CA ALA A 325 -22.97 11.05 2.05
C ALA A 325 -22.71 11.91 3.29
N ALA A 326 -21.89 12.96 3.16
CA ALA A 326 -21.59 13.92 4.22
C ALA A 326 -22.84 14.69 4.67
N ARG A 327 -23.71 15.15 3.75
CA ARG A 327 -24.99 15.79 4.10
C ARG A 327 -25.88 14.85 4.90
N ARG A 328 -25.97 13.58 4.50
CA ARG A 328 -26.73 12.56 5.23
C ARG A 328 -26.16 12.34 6.63
N LEU A 329 -24.83 12.26 6.76
CA LEU A 329 -24.15 12.13 8.06
C LEU A 329 -24.43 13.33 8.97
N VAL A 330 -24.38 14.56 8.45
CA VAL A 330 -24.70 15.78 9.20
C VAL A 330 -26.17 15.79 9.63
N ALA A 331 -27.09 15.34 8.76
CA ALA A 331 -28.50 15.27 9.08
C ALA A 331 -28.82 14.25 10.18
N THR A 332 -28.13 13.10 10.20
CA THR A 332 -28.40 12.03 11.17
C THR A 332 -27.68 12.21 12.50
N SER A 333 -26.42 12.68 12.48
CA SER A 333 -25.56 12.74 13.67
C SER A 333 -25.22 14.16 14.13
N GLY A 334 -25.64 15.17 13.37
CA GLY A 334 -25.20 16.55 13.56
C GLY A 334 -23.76 16.83 13.12
N GLY A 335 -22.98 15.80 12.78
CA GLY A 335 -21.58 15.94 12.36
C GLY A 335 -20.62 16.45 13.44
N GLY A 336 -21.05 16.49 14.71
CA GLY A 336 -20.27 17.09 15.80
C GLY A 336 -20.16 18.62 15.72
N LEU A 337 -21.03 19.27 14.95
CA LEU A 337 -21.03 20.71 14.70
C LEU A 337 -22.17 21.40 15.46
N ASP A 338 -21.96 22.65 15.84
CA ASP A 338 -23.02 23.52 16.33
C ASP A 338 -24.00 23.91 15.21
N ALA A 339 -25.11 24.58 15.54
CA ALA A 339 -26.14 24.90 14.55
C ALA A 339 -25.61 25.76 13.39
N ALA A 340 -24.77 26.75 13.69
CA ALA A 340 -24.16 27.64 12.69
C ALA A 340 -23.16 26.89 11.80
N GLY A 341 -22.29 26.07 12.40
CA GLY A 341 -21.34 25.22 11.69
C GLY A 341 -22.04 24.21 10.78
N ARG A 342 -23.14 23.60 11.22
CA ARG A 342 -23.96 22.71 10.38
C ARG A 342 -24.49 23.43 9.15
N GLN A 343 -25.10 24.62 9.31
CA GLN A 343 -25.60 25.38 8.15
C GLN A 343 -24.49 25.73 7.16
N ARG A 344 -23.33 26.19 7.66
CA ARG A 344 -22.18 26.53 6.80
C ARG A 344 -21.64 25.32 6.06
N VAL A 345 -21.45 24.19 6.73
CA VAL A 345 -20.99 22.94 6.09
C VAL A 345 -22.00 22.48 5.04
N LEU A 346 -23.30 22.48 5.34
CA LEU A 346 -24.33 22.10 4.36
C LEU A 346 -24.31 23.01 3.12
N ALA A 347 -24.09 24.31 3.29
CA ALA A 347 -23.92 25.25 2.17
C ALA A 347 -22.68 24.92 1.32
N LEU A 348 -21.55 24.56 1.95
CA LEU A 348 -20.32 24.17 1.22
C LEU A 348 -20.47 22.87 0.44
N LEU A 349 -21.24 21.91 0.97
CA LEU A 349 -21.47 20.61 0.36
C LEU A 349 -22.55 20.63 -0.73
N GLY A 350 -23.48 21.58 -0.66
CA GLY A 350 -24.67 21.68 -1.52
C GLY A 350 -24.38 21.50 -3.01
N PRO A 351 -23.52 22.32 -3.63
CA PRO A 351 -23.25 22.25 -5.07
C PRO A 351 -22.77 20.88 -5.57
N ALA A 352 -21.93 20.19 -4.79
CA ALA A 352 -21.43 18.86 -5.13
C ALA A 352 -22.48 17.76 -4.86
N ALA A 353 -23.22 17.87 -3.75
CA ALA A 353 -24.22 16.88 -3.35
C ALA A 353 -25.46 16.85 -4.26
N GLU A 354 -25.72 17.92 -5.01
CA GLU A 354 -26.85 18.05 -5.94
C GLU A 354 -26.46 17.75 -7.40
N SER A 355 -25.20 17.36 -7.63
CA SER A 355 -24.71 17.00 -8.96
C SER A 355 -25.43 15.76 -9.53
N GLY A 356 -25.34 15.58 -10.85
CA GLY A 356 -25.94 14.42 -11.52
C GLY A 356 -25.44 13.09 -10.95
N ALA A 357 -24.13 12.98 -10.72
CA ALA A 357 -23.52 11.78 -10.15
C ALA A 357 -24.07 11.44 -8.75
N ALA A 358 -24.28 12.44 -7.89
CA ALA A 358 -24.85 12.25 -6.57
C ALA A 358 -26.33 11.83 -6.64
N ARG A 359 -27.13 12.44 -7.53
CA ARG A 359 -28.53 12.09 -7.74
C ARG A 359 -28.72 10.67 -8.26
N THR A 360 -27.96 10.28 -9.28
CA THR A 360 -27.99 8.91 -9.82
C THR A 360 -27.68 7.89 -8.74
N LEU A 361 -26.67 8.15 -7.90
CA LEU A 361 -26.35 7.23 -6.81
C LEU A 361 -27.45 7.19 -5.74
N ALA A 362 -28.06 8.33 -5.41
CA ALA A 362 -29.17 8.38 -4.45
C ALA A 362 -30.38 7.57 -4.93
N GLU A 363 -30.71 7.66 -6.23
CA GLU A 363 -31.76 6.86 -6.87
C GLU A 363 -31.44 5.36 -6.81
N LEU A 364 -30.18 4.98 -7.10
CA LEU A 364 -29.72 3.59 -7.02
C LEU A 364 -29.75 3.01 -5.61
N LEU A 365 -29.62 3.84 -4.56
CA LEU A 365 -29.69 3.39 -3.18
C LEU A 365 -31.12 3.36 -2.62
N ALA A 366 -32.09 3.95 -3.33
CA ALA A 366 -33.49 4.03 -2.92
C ALA A 366 -34.35 2.91 -3.52
N GLY A 367 -33.94 2.33 -4.64
CA GLY A 367 -34.53 1.12 -5.23
C GLY A 367 -33.85 -0.13 -4.73
#